data_AF-A0AAV4DQ52-F1
#
_entry.id   AF-A0AAV4DQ52-F1
#
_cell.length_a   1.000
_cell.length_b   1.000
_cell.length_c   1.000
_cell.angle_alpha   90.00
_cell.angle_beta   90.00
_cell.angle_gamma   90.00
#
_symmetry.space_group_name_H-M   'P 1'
#
loop_
_entity.id
_entity.type
_entity.pdbx_description
1 polymer ?
#
loop_
_entity_poly.entity_id
_entity_poly.type
_entity_poly.pdbx_seq_one_letter_code
_entity_poly.pdbx_strand_id
1 'polypeptide(L)'
;MKLGVMGGFFHMMSTDNAPNHRLCPKGPTSWCKYNRALANNQTTPPHNPTFTPDIGKYVFPVIKRLTDTKLLRRCVKMTTKTRMRVSMPRFGSVAQSPNLPTFPQ
;
A
#
# COMPACT_ATOMS: atom_id res chain seq x y z
N MET A 1 -11.14 7.84 -7.37
CA MET A 1 -9.89 7.05 -7.29
C MET A 1 -9.31 6.97 -5.87
N LYS A 2 -8.91 8.08 -5.23
CA LYS A 2 -8.30 8.08 -3.88
C LYS A 2 -9.11 7.34 -2.80
N LEU A 3 -10.42 7.62 -2.72
CA LEU A 3 -11.30 6.98 -1.73
C LEU A 3 -11.39 5.46 -1.91
N GLY A 4 -11.46 4.97 -3.15
CA GLY A 4 -11.51 3.53 -3.42
C GLY A 4 -10.22 2.80 -3.04
N VAL A 5 -9.06 3.39 -3.35
CA VAL A 5 -7.74 2.84 -2.97
C VAL A 5 -7.58 2.82 -1.45
N MET A 6 -7.94 3.92 -0.77
CA MET A 6 -7.93 3.97 0.69
C MET A 6 -8.92 2.97 1.29
N GLY A 7 -10.12 2.84 0.70
CA GLY A 7 -11.11 1.84 1.07
C GLY A 7 -10.55 0.42 1.00
N GLY A 8 -9.82 0.08 -0.06
CA GLY A 8 -9.11 -1.21 -0.15
C GLY A 8 -8.08 -1.40 0.97
N PHE A 9 -7.23 -0.40 1.22
CA PHE A 9 -6.25 -0.46 2.31
C PHE A 9 -6.88 -0.69 3.69
N PHE A 10 -7.93 0.07 4.03
CA PHE A 10 -8.62 -0.08 5.30
C PHE A 10 -9.43 -1.38 5.38
N HIS A 11 -9.96 -1.86 4.26
CA HIS A 11 -10.63 -3.17 4.17
C HIS A 11 -9.67 -4.32 4.51
N MET A 12 -8.42 -4.25 4.03
CA MET A 12 -7.38 -5.26 4.29
C MET A 12 -6.90 -5.32 5.75
N MET A 13 -7.07 -4.24 6.51
CA MET A 13 -6.76 -4.17 7.95
C MET A 13 -8.00 -4.32 8.84
N SER A 14 -9.17 -4.54 8.24
CA SER A 14 -10.43 -4.62 8.97
C SER A 14 -10.47 -5.91 9.79
N THR A 15 -10.92 -5.79 11.04
CA THR A 15 -11.10 -6.93 11.96
C THR A 15 -12.54 -6.93 12.46
N ASP A 16 -13.00 -8.04 13.05
CA ASP A 16 -14.34 -8.11 13.64
C ASP A 16 -14.53 -7.10 14.78
N ASN A 17 -13.48 -6.86 15.58
CA ASN A 17 -13.49 -5.88 16.67
C ASN A 17 -13.41 -4.42 16.17
N ALA A 18 -12.81 -4.20 14.99
CA ALA A 18 -12.62 -2.87 14.41
C ALA A 18 -12.93 -2.90 12.89
N PRO A 19 -14.22 -2.86 12.51
CA PRO A 19 -14.64 -2.92 11.11
C PRO A 19 -14.39 -1.58 10.39
N ASN A 20 -13.53 -1.60 9.38
CA ASN A 20 -13.02 -0.42 8.68
C ASN A 20 -13.59 -0.27 7.25
N HIS A 21 -14.92 -0.34 7.10
CA HIS A 21 -15.61 -0.30 5.78
C HIS A 21 -16.18 1.06 5.38
N ARG A 22 -15.86 2.12 6.13
CA ARG A 22 -16.46 3.47 5.93
C ARG A 22 -16.17 4.08 4.56
N LEU A 23 -15.03 3.74 3.97
CA LEU A 23 -14.61 4.24 2.66
C LEU A 23 -14.98 3.30 1.50
N CYS A 24 -15.51 2.11 1.80
CA CYS A 24 -16.01 1.21 0.80
C CYS A 24 -17.34 1.73 0.23
N PRO A 25 -17.67 1.44 -1.04
CA PRO A 25 -18.98 1.77 -1.59
C PRO A 25 -20.09 1.09 -0.77
N LYS A 26 -21.23 1.75 -0.68
CA LYS A 26 -22.43 1.22 -0.01
C LYS A 26 -23.39 0.64 -1.06
N GLY A 27 -24.32 -0.19 -0.60
CA GLY A 27 -25.40 -0.74 -1.42
C GLY A 27 -25.21 -2.20 -1.81
N PRO A 28 -26.24 -2.80 -2.43
CA PRO A 28 -26.32 -4.23 -2.73
C PRO A 28 -25.29 -4.68 -3.79
N THR A 29 -24.78 -3.75 -4.60
CA THR A 29 -23.77 -3.99 -5.63
C THR A 29 -22.35 -3.66 -5.16
N SER A 30 -22.16 -3.39 -3.86
CA SER A 30 -20.84 -3.11 -3.32
C SER A 30 -19.92 -4.33 -3.47
N TRP A 31 -18.67 -4.07 -3.86
CA TRP A 31 -17.61 -5.08 -3.79
C TRP A 31 -17.26 -5.45 -2.35
N CYS A 32 -17.54 -4.56 -1.38
CA CYS A 32 -17.34 -4.83 0.03
C CYS A 32 -18.44 -5.74 0.54
N LYS A 33 -18.07 -6.99 0.85
CA LYS A 33 -19.02 -8.02 1.33
C LYS A 33 -19.75 -7.58 2.60
N TYR A 34 -19.09 -6.85 3.50
CA TYR A 34 -19.69 -6.32 4.72
C TYR A 34 -20.80 -5.30 4.40
N ASN A 35 -20.50 -4.24 3.64
CA ASN A 35 -21.50 -3.22 3.27
C ASN A 35 -22.62 -3.79 2.39
N ARG A 36 -22.31 -4.79 1.57
CA ARG A 36 -23.30 -5.50 0.77
C ARG A 36 -24.25 -6.33 1.62
N ALA A 37 -23.73 -7.08 2.60
CA ALA A 37 -24.55 -7.83 3.54
C ALA A 37 -25.46 -6.91 4.34
N LEU A 38 -24.94 -5.77 4.82
CA LEU A 38 -25.75 -4.75 5.49
C LEU A 38 -26.87 -4.20 4.60
N ALA A 39 -26.58 -3.91 3.32
CA ALA A 39 -27.59 -3.41 2.39
C ALA A 39 -28.69 -4.44 2.05
N ASN A 40 -28.38 -5.74 2.17
CA ASN A 40 -29.30 -6.84 1.89
C ASN A 40 -29.93 -7.45 3.16
N ASN A 41 -29.70 -6.87 4.34
CA ASN A 41 -30.12 -7.41 5.65
C ASN A 41 -29.63 -8.86 5.89
N GLN A 42 -28.41 -9.17 5.47
CA GLN A 42 -27.77 -10.48 5.66
C GLN A 42 -26.70 -10.42 6.75
N THR A 43 -26.37 -11.57 7.31
CA THR A 43 -25.26 -11.71 8.26
C THR A 43 -23.95 -11.31 7.61
N THR A 44 -23.19 -10.44 8.29
CA THR A 44 -21.88 -9.99 7.80
C THR A 44 -20.86 -11.14 7.90
N PRO A 45 -20.04 -11.37 6.87
CA PRO A 45 -19.02 -12.41 6.92
C PRO A 45 -17.92 -12.07 7.95
N PRO A 46 -17.27 -13.09 8.54
CA PRO A 46 -16.15 -12.88 9.46
C PRO A 46 -14.96 -12.23 8.75
N HIS A 47 -14.17 -11.47 9.51
CA HIS A 47 -13.00 -10.79 8.98
C HIS A 47 -11.76 -11.68 9.00
N ASN A 48 -11.06 -11.73 7.87
CA ASN A 48 -9.71 -12.28 7.78
C ASN A 48 -8.77 -11.15 7.37
N PRO A 49 -8.13 -10.44 8.33
CA PRO A 49 -7.26 -9.31 8.02
C PRO A 49 -6.05 -9.79 7.20
N THR A 50 -5.76 -9.09 6.10
CA THR A 50 -4.59 -9.38 5.26
C THR A 50 -3.31 -8.82 5.86
N PHE A 51 -3.41 -7.67 6.55
CA PHE A 51 -2.27 -7.02 7.17
C PHE A 51 -2.48 -6.86 8.67
N THR A 52 -1.42 -7.07 9.43
CA THR A 52 -1.36 -6.63 10.81
C THR A 52 -1.22 -5.09 10.87
N PRO A 53 -1.63 -4.45 11.98
CA PRO A 53 -1.47 -3.01 12.15
C PRO A 53 -0.03 -2.52 11.94
N ASP A 54 0.97 -3.34 12.27
CA ASP A 54 2.38 -3.00 12.12
C ASP A 54 2.80 -2.91 10.66
N ILE A 55 2.37 -3.85 9.81
CA ILE A 55 2.59 -3.77 8.35
C ILE A 55 1.85 -2.55 7.79
N GLY A 56 0.62 -2.33 8.27
CA GLY A 56 -0.20 -1.17 7.88
C GLY A 56 0.52 0.17 8.05
N LYS A 57 1.30 0.35 9.13
CA LYS A 57 2.09 1.57 9.39
C LYS A 57 3.10 1.85 8.28
N TYR A 58 3.74 0.81 7.73
CA TYR A 58 4.74 0.96 6.65
C TYR A 58 4.09 1.12 5.27
N VAL A 59 2.97 0.45 5.03
CA VAL A 59 2.26 0.48 3.73
C VAL A 59 1.46 1.78 3.54
N PHE A 60 0.87 2.31 4.61
CA PHE A 60 0.06 3.53 4.56
C PHE A 60 0.73 4.74 3.89
N PRO A 61 1.98 5.14 4.23
CA PRO A 61 2.62 6.29 3.59
C PRO A 61 2.83 6.07 2.08
N VAL A 62 3.06 4.83 1.65
CA VAL A 62 3.19 4.48 0.22
C VAL A 62 1.85 4.68 -0.48
N ILE A 63 0.77 4.09 0.03
CA ILE A 63 -0.58 4.24 -0.54
C ILE A 63 -1.02 5.71 -0.56
N LYS A 64 -0.74 6.46 0.52
CA LYS A 64 -1.04 7.89 0.63
C LYS A 64 -0.30 8.71 -0.44
N ARG A 65 0.98 8.40 -0.71
CA ARG A 65 1.78 9.06 -1.74
C ARG A 65 1.28 8.69 -3.14
N LEU A 66 0.97 7.42 -3.38
CA LEU A 66 0.46 6.94 -4.68
C LEU A 66 -0.91 7.53 -5.04
N THR A 67 -1.70 7.90 -4.03
CA THR A 67 -3.01 8.53 -4.21
C THR A 67 -2.99 10.06 -4.25
N ASP A 68 -1.79 10.68 -4.27
CA ASP A 68 -1.64 12.12 -4.45
C ASP A 68 -2.10 12.54 -5.86
N THR A 69 -3.05 13.47 -5.92
CA THR A 69 -3.61 13.97 -7.18
C THR A 69 -2.56 14.65 -8.06
N LYS A 70 -1.54 15.30 -7.48
CA LYS A 70 -0.43 15.90 -8.23
C LYS A 70 0.46 14.84 -8.88
N LEU A 71 0.67 13.72 -8.19
CA LEU A 71 1.40 12.58 -8.75
C LEU A 71 0.59 11.93 -9.87
N LEU A 72 -0.67 11.60 -9.60
CA LEU A 72 -1.56 10.94 -10.56
C LEU A 72 -1.77 11.75 -11.84
N ARG A 73 -1.96 13.08 -11.73
CA ARG A 73 -2.05 13.96 -12.91
C ARG A 73 -0.81 13.89 -13.80
N ARG A 74 0.39 13.71 -13.22
CA ARG A 74 1.63 13.55 -14.00
C ARG A 74 1.73 12.17 -14.64
N CYS A 75 1.28 11.12 -13.93
CA CYS A 75 1.23 9.77 -14.48
C CYS A 75 0.29 9.69 -15.69
N VAL A 76 -0.92 10.28 -15.60
CA VAL A 76 -1.88 10.33 -16.71
C VAL A 76 -1.32 11.09 -17.91
N LYS A 77 -0.58 12.17 -17.66
CA LYS A 77 0.07 12.97 -18.72
C LYS A 77 1.38 12.37 -19.23
N MET A 78 1.83 11.22 -18.72
CA MET A 78 3.13 10.62 -19.02
C MET A 78 4.34 11.55 -18.75
N THR A 79 4.17 12.55 -17.89
CA THR A 79 5.18 13.58 -17.58
C THR A 79 5.92 13.34 -16.26
N THR A 80 5.78 12.13 -15.70
CA THR A 80 6.44 11.73 -14.46
C THR A 80 7.95 11.67 -14.64
N LYS A 81 8.65 12.76 -14.34
CA LYS A 81 10.10 12.74 -14.15
C LYS A 81 10.41 11.88 -12.91
N THR A 82 11.09 10.76 -13.10
CA THR A 82 11.59 9.88 -12.03
C THR A 82 12.59 10.65 -11.17
N ARG A 83 12.12 11.41 -10.18
CA ARG A 83 13.00 11.96 -9.13
C ARG A 83 13.20 10.89 -8.06
N MET A 84 13.92 9.83 -8.42
CA MET A 84 14.53 8.97 -7.40
C MET A 84 15.68 9.77 -6.79
N ARG A 85 15.39 10.50 -5.70
CA ARG A 85 16.45 11.00 -4.84
C ARG A 85 16.91 9.83 -3.97
N VAL A 86 17.58 8.86 -4.58
CA VAL A 86 18.43 7.95 -3.83
C VAL A 86 19.61 8.80 -3.42
N SER A 87 19.60 9.28 -2.18
CA SER A 87 20.83 9.73 -1.54
C SER A 87 21.68 8.47 -1.34
N MET A 88 22.38 8.04 -2.39
CA MET A 88 23.47 7.10 -2.19
C MET A 88 24.49 7.79 -1.29
N PRO A 89 24.88 7.22 -0.14
CA PRO A 89 26.07 7.69 0.54
C PRO A 89 27.22 7.59 -0.48
N ARG A 90 27.98 8.69 -0.65
CA ARG A 90 29.26 8.64 -1.36
C ARG A 90 30.09 7.58 -0.63
N PHE A 91 30.24 6.40 -1.21
CA PHE A 91 31.31 5.51 -0.82
C PHE A 91 32.60 6.26 -1.10
N GLY A 92 33.27 6.70 -0.03
CA GLY A 92 34.63 7.20 -0.10
C GLY A 92 35.49 6.14 -0.77
N SER A 93 36.42 6.57 -1.61
CA SER A 93 37.43 5.74 -2.26
C SER A 93 38.10 4.86 -1.21
N VAL A 94 37.79 3.56 -1.21
CA VAL A 94 38.56 2.57 -0.47
C VAL A 94 39.73 2.20 -1.37
N ALA A 95 40.93 2.61 -0.96
CA ALA A 95 42.18 2.16 -1.53
C ALA A 95 42.22 0.62 -1.59
N GLN A 96 42.64 0.08 -2.72
CA GLN A 96 42.84 -1.36 -2.93
C GLN A 96 43.68 -1.95 -1.77
N SER A 97 43.11 -2.89 -1.02
CA SER A 97 43.87 -3.76 -0.11
C SER A 97 44.24 -5.06 -0.86
N PRO A 98 45.51 -5.52 -0.84
CA PRO A 98 46.04 -6.47 -1.83
C PRO A 98 45.90 -7.94 -1.43
N ASN A 99 44.79 -8.38 -0.81
CA ASN A 99 44.63 -9.79 -0.45
C ASN A 99 43.20 -10.29 -0.70
N LEU A 100 42.99 -10.90 -1.87
CA LEU A 100 41.85 -11.80 -2.11
C LEU A 100 42.36 -13.26 -2.09
N PRO A 101 41.73 -14.18 -1.35
CA PRO A 101 42.02 -15.60 -1.48
C PRO A 101 41.34 -16.15 -2.75
N THR A 102 42.09 -16.94 -3.51
CA THR A 102 41.60 -17.73 -4.65
C THR A 102 40.76 -18.91 -4.15
N PHE A 103 39.56 -19.07 -4.71
CA PHE A 103 38.77 -20.29 -4.57
C PHE A 103 39.22 -21.33 -5.61
N PRO A 104 39.32 -22.63 -5.25
CA PRO A 104 39.64 -23.67 -6.20
C PRO A 104 38.41 -24.03 -7.06
N GLN A 105 38.70 -24.59 -8.24
CA GLN A 105 37.75 -25.05 -9.25
C GLN A 105 36.87 -26.19 -8.76
#